data_AF-A0A5C4LWZ2-F1
#
_entry.id   AF-A0A5C4LWZ2-F1
#
_cell.length_a   1.000
_cell.length_b   1.000
_cell.length_c   1.000
_cell.angle_alpha   90.00
_cell.angle_beta   90.00
_cell.angle_gamma   90.00
#
_symmetry.space_group_name_H-M   'P 1'
#
loop_
_entity.id
_entity.type
_entity.pdbx_description
1 polymer ?
#
loop_
_entity_poly.entity_id
_entity_poly.type
_entity_poly.pdbx_seq_one_letter_code
_entity_poly.pdbx_strand_id
1 'polypeptide(L)'
;MALMAGLGLAYLALGIVIVTTSGASARTLLLPIASVVLGGLVAGGLALRMPSSRFFGFVVAALLGLLHAFLLLAGSVLGFKVFSAVLAVGYIYSWVLLNSGPVRRYLLGDAA
;
A
#
# COMPACT_ATOMS: atom_id res chain seq x y z
N MET A 1 9.93 3.02 -5.58
CA MET A 1 8.95 2.26 -6.38
C MET A 1 8.49 0.98 -5.69
N ALA A 2 9.39 0.17 -5.12
CA ALA A 2 9.03 -1.12 -4.51
C ALA A 2 8.15 -1.05 -3.23
N LEU A 3 8.11 0.09 -2.53
CA LEU A 3 7.42 0.20 -1.23
C LEU A 3 5.92 -0.14 -1.31
N MET A 4 5.18 0.42 -2.28
CA MET A 4 3.72 0.18 -2.36
C MET A 4 3.39 -1.29 -2.65
N ALA A 5 4.16 -1.94 -3.52
CA ALA A 5 4.03 -3.37 -3.76
C ALA A 5 4.39 -4.18 -2.51
N GLY A 6 5.48 -3.81 -1.81
CA GLY A 6 5.91 -4.44 -0.56
C GLY A 6 4.88 -4.35 0.56
N LEU A 7 4.22 -3.20 0.72
CA LEU A 7 3.13 -3.01 1.68
C LEU A 7 1.93 -3.92 1.36
N GLY A 8 1.55 -4.00 0.09
CA GLY A 8 0.51 -4.95 -0.35
C GLY A 8 0.88 -6.40 -0.05
N LEU A 9 2.12 -6.80 -0.34
CA LEU A 9 2.61 -8.16 -0.07
C LEU A 9 2.65 -8.49 1.43
N ALA A 10 3.09 -7.53 2.26
CA ALA A 10 3.06 -7.69 3.72
C ALA A 10 1.64 -7.90 4.23
N TYR A 11 0.67 -7.12 3.71
CA TYR A 11 -0.73 -7.28 4.08
C TYR A 11 -1.31 -8.62 3.60
N LEU A 12 -0.94 -9.07 2.40
CA LEU A 12 -1.32 -10.39 1.89
C LEU A 12 -0.76 -11.51 2.76
N ALA A 13 0.51 -11.43 3.15
CA ALA A 13 1.12 -12.40 4.05
C ALA A 13 0.36 -12.50 5.38
N LEU A 14 -0.02 -11.36 5.98
CA LEU A 14 -0.85 -11.36 7.18
C LEU A 14 -2.23 -11.99 6.93
N GLY A 15 -2.88 -11.65 5.81
CA GLY A 15 -4.16 -12.24 5.44
C GLY A 15 -4.09 -13.77 5.30
N ILE A 16 -3.02 -14.29 4.69
CA ILE A 16 -2.78 -15.73 4.55
C ILE A 16 -2.63 -16.38 5.93
N VAL A 17 -1.84 -15.78 6.83
CA VAL A 17 -1.70 -16.26 8.21
C VAL A 17 -3.07 -16.32 8.88
N ILE A 18 -3.86 -15.24 8.82
CA ILE A 18 -5.20 -15.20 9.44
C ILE A 18 -6.10 -16.32 8.91
N VAL A 19 -6.20 -16.50 7.59
CA VAL A 19 -7.08 -17.53 7.00
C VAL A 19 -6.62 -18.93 7.37
N THR A 20 -5.32 -19.17 7.43
CA THR A 20 -4.76 -20.51 7.71
C THR A 20 -4.76 -20.87 9.19
N THR A 21 -4.77 -19.89 10.10
CA THR A 21 -4.66 -20.16 11.55
C THR A 21 -5.95 -19.90 12.35
N SER A 22 -6.92 -19.16 11.81
CA SER A 22 -8.12 -18.74 12.58
C SER A 22 -9.45 -19.27 12.05
N GLY A 23 -9.44 -20.07 10.98
CA GLY A 23 -10.67 -20.55 10.33
C GLY A 23 -11.45 -19.45 9.61
N ALA A 24 -10.86 -18.26 9.45
CA ALA A 24 -11.47 -17.15 8.74
C ALA A 24 -11.73 -17.51 7.27
N SER A 25 -12.82 -16.97 6.72
CA SER A 25 -13.16 -17.17 5.30
C SER A 25 -12.04 -16.68 4.38
N ALA A 26 -11.84 -17.38 3.25
CA ALA A 26 -10.95 -16.94 2.18
C ALA A 26 -11.29 -15.54 1.64
N ARG A 27 -12.53 -15.06 1.82
CA ARG A 27 -12.93 -13.68 1.49
C ARG A 27 -12.10 -12.61 2.22
N THR A 28 -11.50 -12.95 3.36
CA THR A 28 -10.55 -12.09 4.09
C THR A 28 -9.36 -11.67 3.22
N LEU A 29 -9.01 -12.45 2.18
CA LEU A 29 -7.91 -12.16 1.27
C LEU A 29 -8.24 -11.13 0.18
N LEU A 30 -9.51 -10.74 -0.01
CA LEU A 30 -9.89 -9.84 -1.10
C LEU A 30 -9.20 -8.48 -1.01
N LEU A 31 -9.23 -7.83 0.16
CA LEU A 31 -8.57 -6.53 0.35
C LEU A 31 -7.03 -6.63 0.29
N PRO A 32 -6.39 -7.63 0.92
CA PRO A 32 -4.95 -7.83 0.73
C PRO A 32 -4.54 -8.09 -0.73
N ILE A 33 -5.27 -8.92 -1.47
CA ILE A 33 -5.01 -9.18 -2.90
C ILE A 33 -5.17 -7.88 -3.70
N ALA A 34 -6.26 -7.13 -3.48
CA ALA A 34 -6.47 -5.85 -4.14
C ALA A 34 -5.32 -4.87 -3.85
N SER A 35 -4.78 -4.88 -2.62
CA SER A 35 -3.63 -4.05 -2.24
C SER A 35 -2.37 -4.41 -3.02
N VAL A 36 -2.09 -5.71 -3.22
CA VAL A 36 -0.97 -6.17 -4.06
C VAL A 36 -1.16 -5.73 -5.51
N VAL A 37 -2.36 -5.92 -6.07
CA VAL A 37 -2.65 -5.56 -7.46
C VAL A 37 -2.50 -4.05 -7.67
N LEU A 38 -3.13 -3.23 -6.83
CA LEU A 38 -3.06 -1.78 -6.94
C LEU A 38 -1.65 -1.24 -6.71
N GLY A 39 -0.96 -1.73 -5.67
CA GLY A 39 0.43 -1.36 -5.39
C GLY A 39 1.38 -1.79 -6.50
N GLY A 40 1.17 -2.97 -7.08
CA GLY A 40 1.93 -3.49 -8.22
C GLY A 40 1.71 -2.69 -9.49
N LEU A 41 0.48 -2.33 -9.82
CA LEU A 41 0.16 -1.48 -10.98
C LEU A 41 0.81 -0.09 -10.87
N VAL A 42 0.74 0.53 -9.69
CA VAL A 42 1.41 1.82 -9.43
C VAL A 42 2.92 1.66 -9.57
N ALA A 43 3.51 0.67 -8.89
CA ALA A 43 4.95 0.44 -8.93
C ALA A 43 5.46 0.13 -10.36
N GLY A 44 4.71 -0.68 -11.11
CA GLY A 44 5.00 -1.03 -12.50
C GLY A 44 4.90 0.17 -13.43
N GLY A 45 3.82 0.95 -13.36
CA GLY A 45 3.67 2.15 -14.17
C GLY A 45 4.74 3.21 -13.85
N LEU A 46 5.10 3.36 -12.58
CA LEU A 46 6.23 4.21 -12.19
C LEU A 46 7.57 3.68 -12.75
N ALA A 47 7.81 2.36 -12.73
CA ALA A 47 9.01 1.77 -13.32
C ALA A 47 9.08 2.03 -14.84
N LEU A 48 7.94 1.97 -15.52
CA LEU A 48 7.76 2.32 -16.94
C LEU A 48 7.72 3.83 -17.21
N ARG A 49 8.02 4.66 -16.21
CA ARG A 49 8.06 6.14 -16.30
C ARG A 49 6.74 6.78 -16.73
N MET A 50 5.61 6.17 -16.39
CA MET A 50 4.29 6.73 -16.68
C MET A 50 3.93 7.83 -15.65
N PRO A 51 3.77 9.10 -16.07
CA PRO A 51 3.45 10.18 -15.12
C PRO A 51 2.08 10.01 -14.45
N SER A 52 1.11 9.42 -15.14
CA SER A 52 -0.23 9.10 -14.61
C SER A 52 -0.17 8.20 -13.38
N SER A 53 0.80 7.29 -13.32
CA SER A 53 0.98 6.37 -12.19
C SER A 53 1.32 7.08 -10.88
N ARG A 54 1.86 8.30 -10.92
CA ARG A 54 2.05 9.12 -9.71
C ARG A 54 0.71 9.55 -9.10
N PHE A 55 -0.22 10.00 -9.95
CA PHE A 55 -1.55 10.40 -9.49
C PHE A 55 -2.34 9.21 -8.94
N PHE A 56 -2.30 8.07 -9.64
CA PHE A 56 -2.88 6.82 -9.12
C PHE A 56 -2.19 6.38 -7.82
N GLY A 57 -0.88 6.54 -7.72
CA GLY A 57 -0.13 6.25 -6.49
C GLY A 57 -0.61 7.05 -5.29
N PHE A 58 -0.94 8.32 -5.48
CA PHE A 58 -1.53 9.14 -4.41
C PHE A 58 -2.90 8.62 -3.98
N VAL A 59 -3.77 8.26 -4.92
CA VAL A 59 -5.09 7.69 -4.63
C VAL A 59 -4.97 6.36 -3.89
N VAL A 60 -4.11 5.45 -4.37
CA VAL A 60 -3.89 4.14 -3.74
C VAL A 60 -3.31 4.30 -2.33
N ALA A 61 -2.33 5.19 -2.15
CA ALA A 61 -1.74 5.47 -0.84
C ALA A 61 -2.77 6.01 0.14
N ALA A 62 -3.62 6.95 -0.29
CA ALA A 62 -4.69 7.50 0.56
C ALA A 62 -5.72 6.41 0.94
N LEU A 63 -6.21 5.65 -0.04
CA LEU A 63 -7.22 4.61 0.20
C LEU A 63 -6.71 3.51 1.15
N LEU A 64 -5.50 2.98 0.88
CA LEU A 64 -4.94 1.90 1.69
C LEU A 64 -4.42 2.39 3.04
N GLY A 65 -3.89 3.61 3.10
CA GLY A 65 -3.55 4.27 4.36
C GLY A 65 -4.78 4.44 5.27
N LEU A 66 -5.89 4.92 4.71
CA LEU A 66 -7.17 5.04 5.43
C LEU A 66 -7.72 3.68 5.84
N LEU A 67 -7.68 2.68 4.96
CA LEU A 67 -8.07 1.31 5.30
C LEU A 67 -7.32 0.83 6.55
N HIS A 68 -5.99 0.98 6.58
CA HIS A 68 -5.21 0.55 7.72
C HIS A 68 -5.41 1.42 8.97
N ALA A 69 -5.72 2.71 8.83
CA ALA A 69 -6.14 3.53 9.95
C ALA A 69 -7.47 3.03 10.56
N PHE A 70 -8.44 2.64 9.73
CA PHE A 70 -9.69 2.04 10.21
C PHE A 70 -9.46 0.68 10.86
N LEU A 71 -8.63 -0.18 10.27
CA LEU A 71 -8.28 -1.47 10.88
C LEU A 71 -7.54 -1.30 12.22
N LEU A 72 -6.67 -0.30 12.32
CA LEU A 72 -6.01 0.08 13.56
C LEU A 72 -7.03 0.49 14.64
N LEU A 73 -8.04 1.28 14.29
CA LEU A 73 -9.06 1.74 15.23
C LEU A 73 -10.03 0.61 15.63
N ALA A 74 -10.42 -0.23 14.66
CA ALA A 74 -11.40 -1.31 14.86
C ALA A 74 -10.81 -2.56 15.53
N GLY A 75 -9.50 -2.79 15.41
CA GLY A 75 -8.85 -4.00 15.91
C GLY A 75 -8.78 -4.07 17.44
N SER A 76 -9.13 -5.24 18.00
CA SER A 76 -8.97 -5.55 19.44
C SER A 76 -7.62 -6.19 19.77
N VAL A 77 -6.97 -6.83 18.79
CA VAL A 77 -5.69 -7.53 18.98
C VAL A 77 -4.53 -6.56 18.77
N LEU A 78 -3.71 -6.35 19.81
CA LEU A 78 -2.59 -5.41 19.78
C LEU A 78 -1.64 -5.64 18.60
N GLY A 79 -1.30 -6.89 18.28
CA GLY A 79 -0.43 -7.22 17.14
C GLY A 79 -0.97 -6.71 15.80
N PHE A 80 -2.28 -6.85 15.56
CA PHE A 80 -2.92 -6.34 14.33
C PHE A 80 -2.99 -4.82 14.29
N LYS A 81 -3.11 -4.18 15.46
CA LYS A 81 -3.04 -2.72 15.58
C LYS A 81 -1.65 -2.22 15.19
N VAL A 82 -0.60 -2.77 15.80
CA VAL A 82 0.78 -2.41 15.47
C VAL A 82 1.07 -2.62 13.99
N PHE A 83 0.69 -3.78 13.45
CA PHE A 83 0.85 -4.06 12.02
C PHE A 83 0.13 -3.02 11.15
N SER A 84 -1.13 -2.72 11.45
CA SER A 84 -1.92 -1.74 10.70
C SER A 84 -1.34 -0.34 10.82
N ALA A 85 -0.82 0.05 11.98
CA ALA A 85 -0.13 1.33 12.15
C ALA A 85 1.11 1.43 11.26
N VAL A 86 1.93 0.39 11.21
CA VAL A 86 3.13 0.33 10.35
C VAL A 86 2.74 0.46 8.87
N LEU A 87 1.70 -0.26 8.44
CA LEU A 87 1.20 -0.18 7.07
C LEU A 87 0.65 1.21 6.74
N ALA A 88 -0.14 1.81 7.64
CA ALA A 88 -0.66 3.16 7.47
C ALA A 88 0.47 4.19 7.33
N VAL A 89 1.49 4.13 8.20
CA VAL A 89 2.69 4.97 8.10
C VAL A 89 3.43 4.73 6.79
N GLY A 90 3.56 3.48 6.34
CA GLY A 90 4.17 3.14 5.06
C GLY A 90 3.43 3.76 3.86
N TYR A 91 2.10 3.76 3.88
CA TYR A 91 1.31 4.42 2.83
C TYR A 91 1.42 5.95 2.90
N ILE A 92 1.43 6.54 4.08
CA ILE A 92 1.70 7.99 4.26
C ILE A 92 3.09 8.34 3.72
N TYR A 93 4.10 7.54 4.05
CA TYR A 93 5.46 7.76 3.55
C TYR A 93 5.55 7.58 2.04
N SER A 94 4.78 6.66 1.45
CA SER A 94 4.65 6.54 -0.01
C SER A 94 4.14 7.85 -0.64
N TRP A 95 3.24 8.57 0.04
CA TRP A 95 2.77 9.89 -0.37
C TRP A 95 3.90 10.91 -0.42
N VAL A 96 4.75 10.93 0.61
CA VAL A 96 5.96 11.78 0.67
C VAL A 96 6.91 11.45 -0.47
N LEU A 97 7.19 10.16 -0.70
CA LEU A 97 8.09 9.72 -1.78
C LEU A 97 7.56 10.12 -3.16
N LEU A 98 6.27 9.94 -3.42
CA LEU A 98 5.64 10.34 -4.68
C LEU A 98 5.70 11.86 -4.91
N ASN A 99 5.79 12.66 -3.84
CA ASN A 99 5.94 14.10 -3.93
C ASN A 99 7.41 14.58 -3.90
N SER A 100 8.36 13.67 -3.72
CA SER A 100 9.77 14.02 -3.61
C SER A 100 10.35 14.52 -4.94
N GLY A 101 11.33 15.44 -4.85
CA GLY A 101 12.08 15.95 -6.01
C GLY A 101 12.65 14.85 -6.92
N PRO A 102 13.30 13.80 -6.37
CA PRO A 102 13.80 12.68 -7.17
C PRO A 102 12.74 11.99 -8.01
N VAL A 103 11.56 11.68 -7.45
CA VAL A 103 10.48 11.02 -8.21
C VAL A 103 9.90 11.96 -9.26
N ARG A 104 9.72 13.24 -8.94
CA ARG A 104 9.21 14.24 -9.90
C ARG A 104 10.16 14.39 -11.09
N ARG A 105 11.47 14.53 -10.85
CA ARG A 105 12.49 14.58 -11.92
C ARG A 105 12.56 13.28 -12.73
N TYR A 106 12.48 12.14 -12.05
CA TYR A 106 12.50 10.83 -12.72
C TYR A 106 11.34 10.65 -13.71
N LEU A 107 10.16 11.21 -13.41
CA LEU A 107 8.95 11.05 -14.23
C LEU A 107 8.74 12.20 -15.23
N LEU A 108 9.11 13.42 -14.86
CA LEU A 108 8.76 14.64 -15.61
C LEU A 108 10.00 15.34 -16.23
N GLY A 109 11.21 14.85 -15.95
CA GLY A 109 12.46 15.48 -16.38
C GLY A 109 12.74 16.80 -15.65
N ASP A 110 13.56 17.66 -16.26
CA ASP A 110 14.00 18.93 -15.67
C ASP A 110 12.91 20.02 -15.62
N ALA A 111 11.73 19.75 -16.19
CA ALA A 111 10.56 20.63 -16.12
C ALA A 111 9.79 20.54 -14.78
N ALA A 112 10.30 19.77 -13.81
CA ALA A 112 9.62 19.37 -12.58
C ALA A 112 9.94 20.25 -11.36
#